data_AF-A0A413WL49-F1
#
_entry.id   AF-A0A413WL49-F1
#
_cell.length_a   1.000
_cell.length_b   1.000
_cell.length_c   1.000
_cell.angle_alpha   90.00
_cell.angle_beta   90.00
_cell.angle_gamma   90.00
#
_symmetry.space_group_name_H-M   'P 1'
#
loop_
_entity.id
_entity.type
_entity.pdbx_description
1 polymer ?
#
loop_
_entity_poly.entity_id
_entity_poly.type
_entity_poly.pdbx_seq_one_letter_code
_entity_poly.pdbx_strand_id
1 'polypeptide(L)'
;MNKKRLMRLLGWLIVILALVELATDWPDPPNPPIEHAFEEPIAFPFEITRRYTEVDIQVPHYLHSFVFHYVNEETAQELRYIVHKVVDESDDMEDISSYGDQYVLADGTSAFYDEAESTSQGLWWINKDGFTARIIYYIDGNSVELDDETRLPVQQLINLANQTL
;
A
#
# COMPACT_ATOMS: atom_id res chain seq x y z
N MET A 1 12.80 26.23 54.74
CA MET A 1 13.13 26.68 53.36
C MET A 1 12.37 27.95 53.04
N ASN A 2 13.05 28.99 52.55
CA ASN A 2 12.45 30.33 52.40
C ASN A 2 11.45 30.33 51.22
N LYS A 3 10.18 30.73 51.44
CA LYS A 3 9.11 30.67 50.40
C LYS A 3 9.53 31.32 49.08
N LYS A 4 10.31 32.41 49.14
CA LYS A 4 10.89 33.11 47.97
C LYS A 4 11.91 32.27 47.18
N ARG A 5 12.68 31.39 47.85
CA ARG A 5 13.63 30.47 47.17
C ARG A 5 12.89 29.32 46.49
N LEU A 6 11.84 28.79 47.12
CA LEU A 6 11.01 27.73 46.53
C LEU A 6 10.31 28.21 45.25
N MET A 7 9.74 29.41 45.28
CA MET A 7 9.04 30.00 44.13
C MET A 7 9.98 30.29 42.95
N ARG A 8 11.24 30.66 43.22
CA ARG A 8 12.27 30.84 42.18
C ARG A 8 12.68 29.51 41.55
N LEU A 9 12.88 28.46 42.36
CA LEU A 9 13.21 27.13 41.85
C LEU A 9 12.09 26.57 40.96
N LEU A 10 10.83 26.77 41.36
CA LEU A 10 9.68 26.34 40.57
C LEU A 10 9.61 27.07 39.22
N GLY A 11 9.86 28.39 39.20
CA GLY A 11 9.90 29.16 37.97
C GLY A 11 11.00 28.70 37.01
N TRP A 12 12.20 28.41 37.53
CA TRP A 12 13.29 27.86 36.72
C TRP A 12 12.99 26.46 36.18
N LEU A 13 12.31 25.61 36.97
CA LEU A 13 11.91 24.28 36.51
C LEU A 13 10.94 24.36 35.32
N ILE A 14 9.97 25.27 35.36
CA ILE A 14 9.01 25.48 34.26
C ILE A 14 9.74 25.95 32.99
N VAL A 15 10.69 26.88 33.13
CA VAL A 15 11.49 27.36 31.99
C VAL A 15 12.34 26.23 31.40
N ILE A 16 12.93 25.37 32.23
CA ILE A 16 13.71 24.21 31.76
C ILE A 16 12.80 23.22 31.03
N LEU A 17 11.62 22.91 31.56
CA LEU A 17 10.67 22.00 30.90
C LEU A 17 10.20 22.54 29.55
N ALA A 18 9.88 23.83 29.46
CA ALA A 18 9.50 24.47 28.19
C ALA A 18 10.65 24.47 27.16
N LEU A 19 11.90 24.64 27.61
CA LEU A 19 13.08 24.55 26.74
C LEU A 19 13.38 23.12 26.30
N VAL A 20 13.06 22.11 27.13
CA VAL A 20 13.19 20.70 26.76
C VAL A 20 12.15 20.33 25.70
N GLU A 21 10.88 20.72 25.86
CA GLU A 21 9.85 20.51 24.83
C GLU A 21 10.25 21.14 23.49
N LEU A 22 10.71 22.40 23.51
CA LEU A 22 11.16 23.09 22.30
C LEU A 22 12.41 22.46 21.68
N ALA A 23 13.28 21.87 22.50
CA ALA A 23 14.48 21.17 22.03
C ALA A 23 14.20 19.73 21.58
N THR A 24 13.03 19.18 21.87
CA THR A 24 12.57 17.87 21.37
C THR A 24 11.65 17.98 20.16
N ASP A 25 11.17 19.19 19.84
CA ASP A 25 10.40 19.50 18.63
C ASP A 25 11.34 19.58 17.41
N TRP A 26 12.03 18.48 17.13
CA TRP A 26 12.79 18.34 15.89
C TRP A 26 11.80 18.05 14.77
N PRO A 27 11.85 18.77 13.64
CA PRO A 27 11.08 18.38 12.48
C PRO A 27 11.50 16.97 12.09
N ASP A 28 10.52 16.12 11.77
CA ASP A 28 10.81 14.79 11.25
C ASP A 28 11.80 14.89 10.08
N PRO A 29 12.78 13.98 10.00
CA PRO A 29 13.71 13.98 8.88
C PRO A 29 12.91 13.93 7.57
N PRO A 30 13.32 14.71 6.54
CA PRO A 30 12.63 14.69 5.27
C PRO A 30 12.58 13.26 4.74
N ASN A 31 11.39 12.82 4.31
CA ASN A 31 11.19 11.50 3.76
C ASN A 31 12.08 11.35 2.51
N PRO A 32 13.10 10.46 2.52
CA PRO A 32 14.03 10.35 1.41
C PRO A 32 13.29 9.93 0.13
N PRO A 33 13.75 10.38 -1.05
CA PRO A 33 13.15 9.96 -2.31
C PRO A 33 13.18 8.42 -2.43
N ILE A 34 12.09 7.85 -2.93
CA ILE A 34 12.00 6.40 -3.16
C ILE A 34 12.77 6.08 -4.44
N GLU A 35 14.02 5.66 -4.28
CA GLU A 35 14.82 5.06 -5.35
C GLU A 35 14.51 3.55 -5.38
N HIS A 36 13.32 3.18 -5.83
CA HIS A 36 12.95 1.78 -6.01
C HIS A 36 12.37 1.55 -7.40
N ALA A 37 12.91 0.56 -8.11
CA ALA A 37 12.39 0.13 -9.40
C ALA A 37 11.49 -1.08 -9.15
N PHE A 38 10.17 -0.88 -9.29
CA PHE A 38 9.20 -1.95 -9.15
C PHE A 38 9.21 -2.83 -10.40
N GLU A 39 9.21 -4.15 -10.19
CA GLU A 39 9.00 -5.11 -11.26
C GLU A 39 7.52 -5.10 -11.65
N GLU A 40 7.21 -4.87 -12.92
CA GLU A 40 5.84 -4.81 -13.44
C GLU A 40 5.51 -6.08 -14.23
N PRO A 41 4.25 -6.58 -14.18
CA PRO A 41 3.82 -7.67 -15.04
C PRO A 41 3.95 -7.28 -16.52
N ILE A 42 4.29 -8.25 -17.38
CA ILE A 42 4.44 -8.01 -18.82
C ILE A 42 3.54 -8.91 -19.68
N ALA A 43 3.07 -10.02 -19.12
CA ALA A 43 2.16 -10.95 -19.75
C ALA A 43 0.79 -10.88 -19.07
N PHE A 44 -0.19 -10.31 -19.78
CA PHE A 44 -1.52 -10.01 -19.28
C PHE A 44 -2.57 -10.99 -19.82
N PRO A 45 -3.66 -11.24 -19.06
CA PRO A 45 -4.75 -12.14 -19.48
C PRO A 45 -5.68 -11.52 -20.53
N PHE A 46 -5.47 -10.25 -20.91
CA PHE A 46 -6.19 -9.53 -21.96
C PHE A 46 -5.25 -8.56 -22.67
N GLU A 47 -5.65 -8.06 -23.84
CA GLU A 47 -4.86 -7.08 -24.59
C GLU A 47 -4.84 -5.73 -23.88
N ILE A 48 -3.65 -5.12 -23.73
CA ILE A 48 -3.50 -3.81 -23.10
C ILE A 48 -3.39 -2.73 -24.17
N THR A 49 -4.37 -1.84 -24.25
CA THR A 49 -4.36 -0.70 -25.18
C THR A 49 -3.78 0.56 -24.53
N ARG A 50 -3.82 0.65 -23.20
CA ARG A 50 -3.31 1.81 -22.46
C ARG A 50 -2.62 1.41 -21.16
N ARG A 51 -1.50 2.08 -20.87
CA ARG A 51 -0.73 1.95 -19.63
C ARG A 51 -0.45 3.32 -19.04
N TYR A 52 -0.61 3.45 -17.73
CA TYR A 52 -0.22 4.66 -17.00
C TYR A 52 0.02 4.35 -15.53
N THR A 53 0.77 5.23 -14.86
CA THR A 53 1.11 5.09 -13.45
C THR A 53 0.60 6.31 -12.69
N GLU A 54 0.05 6.08 -11.52
CA GLU A 54 -0.34 7.09 -10.54
C GLU A 54 0.48 6.87 -9.26
N VAL A 55 0.94 7.97 -8.67
CA VAL A 55 1.50 7.95 -7.31
C VAL A 55 0.44 8.53 -6.41
N ASP A 56 -0.25 7.65 -5.70
CA ASP A 56 -1.27 8.04 -4.73
C ASP A 56 -0.59 8.21 -3.36
N ILE A 57 -0.64 9.44 -2.87
CA ILE A 57 -0.10 9.82 -1.56
C ILE A 57 -1.33 10.06 -0.68
N GLN A 58 -2.00 8.98 -0.27
CA GLN A 58 -3.20 9.08 0.58
C GLN A 58 -2.88 9.75 1.92
N VAL A 59 -1.67 9.53 2.46
CA VAL A 59 -1.18 10.24 3.65
C VAL A 59 0.32 10.54 3.49
N PRO A 60 0.73 11.82 3.32
CA PRO A 60 2.11 12.22 2.96
C PRO A 60 3.25 11.61 3.77
N HIS A 61 2.98 11.27 5.03
CA HIS A 61 3.98 10.82 5.99
C HIS A 61 3.91 9.32 6.31
N TYR A 62 2.91 8.56 5.83
CA TYR A 62 2.65 7.20 6.32
C TYR A 62 2.57 6.14 5.23
N LEU A 63 1.92 6.43 4.11
CA LEU A 63 1.67 5.45 3.05
C LEU A 63 1.93 6.06 1.68
N HIS A 64 2.88 5.47 0.96
CA HIS A 64 3.14 5.81 -0.44
C HIS A 64 2.67 4.66 -1.31
N SER A 65 1.72 4.94 -2.21
CA SER A 65 1.12 3.95 -3.09
C SER A 65 1.51 4.22 -4.53
N PHE A 66 2.10 3.23 -5.17
CA PHE A 66 2.41 3.24 -6.59
C PHE A 66 1.39 2.38 -7.30
N VAL A 67 0.57 2.99 -8.15
CA VAL A 67 -0.54 2.33 -8.85
C VAL A 67 -0.20 2.28 -10.33
N PHE A 68 -0.02 1.08 -10.87
CA PHE A 68 0.21 0.81 -12.28
C PHE A 68 -1.09 0.30 -12.90
N HIS A 69 -1.59 1.03 -13.89
CA HIS A 69 -2.84 0.73 -14.57
C HIS A 69 -2.57 0.10 -15.93
N TYR A 70 -3.25 -1.01 -16.19
CA TYR A 70 -3.23 -1.72 -17.47
C TYR A 70 -4.67 -1.86 -17.96
N VAL A 71 -5.00 -1.12 -19.01
CA VAL A 71 -6.39 -0.94 -19.48
C VAL A 71 -6.54 -1.46 -20.90
N ASN A 72 -7.64 -2.15 -21.15
CA ASN A 72 -8.20 -2.32 -22.48
C ASN A 72 -9.36 -1.34 -22.65
N GLU A 73 -9.19 -0.32 -23.48
CA GLU A 73 -10.19 0.73 -23.68
C GLU A 73 -11.41 0.24 -24.50
N GLU A 74 -11.28 -0.87 -25.24
CA GLU A 74 -12.39 -1.45 -26.01
C GLU A 74 -13.29 -2.33 -25.12
N THR A 75 -12.71 -3.16 -24.26
CA THR A 75 -13.45 -4.07 -23.36
C THR A 75 -13.71 -3.49 -21.98
N ALA A 76 -13.17 -2.31 -21.68
CA ALA A 76 -13.18 -1.66 -20.36
C ALA A 76 -12.57 -2.51 -19.23
N GLN A 77 -11.81 -3.55 -19.56
CA GLN A 77 -11.07 -4.34 -18.59
C GLN A 77 -9.90 -3.52 -18.05
N GLU A 78 -9.73 -3.56 -16.73
CA GLU A 78 -8.60 -2.91 -16.08
C GLU A 78 -7.98 -3.83 -15.04
N LEU A 79 -6.65 -3.83 -15.03
CA LEU A 79 -5.84 -4.42 -14.00
C LEU A 79 -4.99 -3.34 -13.35
N ARG A 80 -5.02 -3.29 -12.03
CA ARG A 80 -4.17 -2.42 -11.22
C ARG A 80 -3.15 -3.27 -10.48
N TYR A 81 -1.88 -3.02 -10.73
CA TYR A 81 -0.81 -3.49 -9.85
C TYR A 81 -0.48 -2.35 -8.89
N ILE A 82 -0.58 -2.60 -7.59
CA ILE A 82 -0.44 -1.59 -6.56
C ILE A 82 0.63 -2.04 -5.58
N VAL A 83 1.60 -1.18 -5.31
CA VAL A 83 2.63 -1.41 -4.30
C VAL A 83 2.58 -0.32 -3.26
N HIS A 84 2.36 -0.73 -2.02
CA HIS A 84 2.27 0.13 -0.86
C HIS A 84 3.55 0.02 -0.03
N LYS A 85 4.25 1.15 0.13
CA LYS A 85 5.33 1.27 1.11
C LYS A 85 4.80 1.98 2.35
N VAL A 86 4.87 1.28 3.48
CA VAL A 86 4.68 1.86 4.81
C VAL A 86 5.95 2.63 5.15
N VAL A 87 5.83 3.95 5.38
CA VAL A 87 6.95 4.85 5.65
C VAL A 87 7.17 5.04 7.15
N ASP A 88 6.10 4.93 7.94
CA ASP A 88 6.11 5.03 9.40
C ASP A 88 5.17 3.97 9.99
N GLU A 89 5.51 3.41 11.15
CA GLU A 89 4.73 2.33 11.81
C GLU A 89 3.33 2.86 12.16
N SER A 90 2.32 2.45 11.40
CA SER A 90 0.92 2.65 11.80
C SER A 90 0.35 1.36 12.37
N ASP A 91 -0.43 1.49 13.45
CA ASP A 91 -1.32 0.42 13.95
C ASP A 91 -2.44 0.08 12.92
N ASP A 92 -2.53 0.84 11.83
CA ASP A 92 -3.53 0.71 10.76
C ASP A 92 -3.03 -0.14 9.57
N MET A 93 -1.92 -0.88 9.71
CA MET A 93 -1.51 -1.84 8.68
C MET A 93 -2.60 -2.88 8.49
N GLU A 94 -3.18 -2.91 7.30
CA GLU A 94 -4.24 -3.85 6.93
C GLU A 94 -3.73 -5.29 7.07
N ASP A 95 -4.35 -6.06 7.96
CA ASP A 95 -4.02 -7.47 8.16
C ASP A 95 -4.49 -8.27 6.95
N ILE A 96 -3.60 -8.39 5.95
CA ILE A 96 -3.91 -9.07 4.70
C ILE A 96 -4.22 -10.56 4.90
N SER A 97 -3.83 -11.15 6.05
CA SER A 97 -4.14 -12.55 6.35
C SER A 97 -5.62 -12.78 6.65
N SER A 98 -6.38 -11.72 6.86
CA SER A 98 -7.83 -11.77 6.99
C SER A 98 -8.58 -11.84 5.66
N TYR A 99 -7.87 -11.69 4.53
CA TYR A 99 -8.47 -11.77 3.21
C TYR A 99 -8.64 -13.22 2.73
N GLY A 100 -9.89 -13.54 2.36
CA GLY A 100 -10.35 -14.77 1.71
C GLY A 100 -9.44 -16.00 1.72
N ASP A 101 -9.17 -16.53 0.53
CA ASP A 101 -8.47 -17.80 0.35
C ASP A 101 -6.95 -17.60 0.23
N GLN A 102 -6.17 -18.42 0.92
CA GLN A 102 -4.71 -18.37 0.85
C GLN A 102 -4.14 -19.26 -0.28
N TYR A 103 -3.21 -18.69 -1.03
CA TYR A 103 -2.42 -19.33 -2.08
C TYR A 103 -0.92 -19.15 -1.81
N VAL A 104 -0.10 -19.91 -2.54
CA VAL A 104 1.37 -19.85 -2.43
C VAL A 104 1.96 -19.46 -3.78
N LEU A 105 2.75 -18.40 -3.79
CA LEU A 105 3.49 -17.90 -4.96
C LEU A 105 4.74 -18.76 -5.24
N ALA A 106 5.38 -18.55 -6.39
CA ALA A 106 6.47 -19.39 -6.88
C ALA A 106 7.72 -19.39 -5.98
N ASP A 107 7.95 -18.31 -5.22
CA ASP A 107 9.03 -18.17 -4.25
C ASP A 107 8.67 -18.71 -2.85
N GLY A 108 7.44 -19.20 -2.65
CA GLY A 108 6.91 -19.64 -1.37
C GLY A 108 6.18 -18.56 -0.57
N THR A 109 6.08 -17.33 -1.08
CA THR A 109 5.34 -16.24 -0.45
C THR A 109 3.85 -16.57 -0.38
N SER A 110 3.22 -16.28 0.77
CA SER A 110 1.76 -16.41 0.91
C SER A 110 1.06 -15.23 0.24
N ALA A 111 0.06 -15.54 -0.56
CA ALA A 111 -0.82 -14.57 -1.20
C ALA A 111 -2.27 -14.87 -0.81
N PHE A 112 -3.08 -13.84 -0.68
CA PHE A 112 -4.45 -13.92 -0.22
C PHE A 112 -5.36 -13.41 -1.32
N TYR A 113 -6.38 -14.18 -1.68
CA TYR A 113 -7.35 -13.86 -2.73
C TYR A 113 -8.64 -13.38 -2.09
N ASP A 114 -9.21 -12.30 -2.64
CA ASP A 114 -10.50 -11.77 -2.21
C ASP A 114 -11.33 -11.27 -3.40
N GLU A 115 -12.63 -11.46 -3.31
CA GLU A 115 -13.64 -10.97 -4.25
C GLU A 115 -14.37 -9.79 -3.62
N ALA A 116 -13.83 -8.59 -3.79
CA ALA A 116 -14.47 -7.40 -3.26
C ALA A 116 -15.77 -7.09 -4.03
N GLU A 117 -16.89 -7.21 -3.32
CA GLU A 117 -18.24 -6.76 -3.71
C GLU A 117 -18.75 -7.27 -5.06
N SER A 118 -18.39 -8.49 -5.48
CA SER A 118 -18.79 -9.16 -6.75
C SER A 118 -18.39 -8.46 -8.06
N THR A 119 -17.94 -7.21 -8.01
CA THR A 119 -17.56 -6.40 -9.19
C THR A 119 -16.06 -6.29 -9.39
N SER A 120 -15.28 -6.81 -8.43
CA SER A 120 -13.83 -6.85 -8.50
C SER A 120 -13.28 -8.09 -7.82
N GLN A 121 -12.05 -8.43 -8.17
CA GLN A 121 -11.28 -9.47 -7.49
C GLN A 121 -9.83 -9.04 -7.38
N GLY A 122 -9.12 -9.58 -6.40
CA GLY A 122 -7.72 -9.27 -6.24
C GLY A 122 -6.90 -10.36 -5.58
N LEU A 123 -5.59 -10.12 -5.58
CA LEU A 123 -4.61 -10.94 -4.90
C LEU A 123 -3.65 -10.02 -4.15
N TRP A 124 -3.42 -10.28 -2.86
CA TRP A 124 -2.59 -9.48 -1.96
C TRP A 124 -1.44 -10.31 -1.41
N TRP A 125 -0.24 -9.75 -1.33
CA TRP A 125 0.92 -10.40 -0.73
C TRP A 125 1.92 -9.37 -0.21
N ILE A 126 2.89 -9.84 0.58
CA ILE A 126 4.07 -9.04 0.96
C ILE A 126 5.20 -9.43 0.01
N ASN A 127 5.76 -8.47 -0.71
CA ASN A 127 6.88 -8.72 -1.63
C ASN A 127 8.21 -8.92 -0.89
N LYS A 128 9.28 -9.28 -1.62
CA LYS A 128 10.63 -9.52 -1.06
C LYS A 128 11.21 -8.33 -0.27
N ASP A 129 10.76 -7.11 -0.58
CA ASP A 129 11.22 -5.87 0.04
C ASP A 129 10.35 -5.47 1.25
N GLY A 130 9.34 -6.27 1.61
CA GLY A 130 8.45 -6.01 2.72
C GLY A 130 7.29 -5.05 2.40
N PHE A 131 7.07 -4.73 1.13
CA PHE A 131 5.95 -3.90 0.69
C PHE A 131 4.69 -4.74 0.47
N THR A 132 3.53 -4.16 0.81
CA THR A 132 2.25 -4.78 0.47
C THR A 132 2.00 -4.56 -1.01
N ALA A 133 2.00 -5.64 -1.76
CA ALA A 133 1.69 -5.67 -3.18
C ALA A 133 0.29 -6.26 -3.39
N ARG A 134 -0.45 -5.71 -4.34
CA ARG A 134 -1.75 -6.26 -4.73
C ARG A 134 -2.01 -6.11 -6.21
N ILE A 135 -2.75 -7.07 -6.75
CA ILE A 135 -3.34 -6.99 -8.08
C ILE A 135 -4.85 -6.91 -7.90
N ILE A 136 -5.48 -5.94 -8.56
CA ILE A 136 -6.94 -5.81 -8.58
C ILE A 136 -7.39 -5.83 -10.03
N TYR A 137 -8.38 -6.66 -10.35
CA TYR A 137 -9.01 -6.74 -11.65
C TYR A 137 -10.49 -6.40 -11.56
N TYR A 138 -10.97 -5.65 -12.54
CA TYR A 138 -12.38 -5.32 -12.71
C TYR A 138 -12.70 -4.89 -14.14
N ILE A 139 -13.97 -4.65 -14.40
CA ILE A 139 -14.48 -4.14 -15.68
C ILE A 139 -15.27 -2.85 -15.44
N ASP A 140 -15.05 -1.86 -16.30
CA ASP A 140 -15.80 -0.59 -16.34
C ASP A 140 -15.88 0.13 -14.98
N GLY A 141 -14.74 0.28 -14.31
CA GLY A 141 -14.67 0.99 -13.04
C GLY A 141 -15.43 0.33 -11.89
N ASN A 142 -15.46 -1.01 -11.84
CA ASN A 142 -16.23 -1.83 -10.89
C ASN A 142 -17.77 -1.72 -11.07
N SER A 143 -18.26 -1.32 -12.25
CA SER A 143 -19.71 -1.23 -12.51
C SER A 143 -20.33 -2.57 -12.95
N VAL A 144 -19.49 -3.50 -13.44
CA VAL A 144 -19.90 -4.79 -13.98
C VAL A 144 -19.61 -5.90 -12.96
N GLU A 145 -20.63 -6.72 -12.70
CA GLU A 145 -20.49 -7.93 -11.88
C GLU A 145 -19.61 -8.96 -12.60
N LEU A 146 -18.63 -9.51 -11.89
CA LEU A 146 -17.76 -10.55 -12.41
C LEU A 146 -18.44 -11.90 -12.22
N ASP A 147 -18.85 -12.51 -13.32
CA ASP A 147 -19.41 -13.86 -13.40
C ASP A 147 -18.36 -14.87 -13.91
N ASP A 148 -18.77 -16.12 -14.14
CA ASP A 148 -17.85 -17.18 -14.57
C ASP A 148 -17.22 -16.95 -15.96
N GLU A 149 -17.78 -16.07 -16.79
CA GLU A 149 -17.27 -15.74 -18.12
C GLU A 149 -16.30 -14.55 -18.10
N THR A 150 -16.54 -13.59 -17.20
CA THR A 150 -15.82 -12.32 -17.12
C THR A 150 -14.75 -12.29 -16.01
N ARG A 151 -14.88 -13.16 -15.01
CA ARG A 151 -13.90 -13.35 -13.93
C ARG A 151 -12.64 -14.03 -14.48
N LEU A 152 -11.49 -13.46 -14.15
CA LEU A 152 -10.22 -14.15 -14.40
C LEU A 152 -10.09 -15.33 -13.43
N PRO A 153 -9.64 -16.51 -13.89
CA PRO A 153 -9.26 -17.59 -12.99
C PRO A 153 -8.20 -17.12 -12.00
N VAL A 154 -8.28 -17.54 -10.73
CA VAL A 154 -7.29 -17.15 -9.68
C VAL A 154 -5.86 -17.45 -10.13
N GLN A 155 -5.64 -18.54 -10.88
CA GLN A 155 -4.34 -18.88 -11.43
C GLN A 155 -3.75 -17.78 -12.34
N GLN A 156 -4.57 -17.01 -13.05
CA GLN A 156 -4.10 -15.87 -13.85
C GLN A 156 -3.57 -14.75 -12.95
N LEU A 157 -4.25 -14.47 -11.82
CA LEU A 157 -3.76 -13.50 -10.83
C LEU A 157 -2.45 -13.96 -10.19
N ILE A 158 -2.35 -15.25 -9.85
CA ILE A 158 -1.10 -15.85 -9.33
C ILE A 158 0.02 -15.75 -10.37
N ASN A 159 -0.27 -16.01 -11.65
CA ASN A 159 0.72 -15.90 -12.72
C ASN A 159 1.21 -14.45 -12.91
N LEU A 160 0.36 -13.46 -12.69
CA LEU A 160 0.74 -12.06 -12.72
C LEU A 160 1.61 -11.67 -11.51
N ALA A 161 1.23 -12.10 -10.30
CA ALA A 161 2.03 -11.86 -9.10
C ALA A 161 3.41 -12.52 -9.18
N ASN A 162 3.51 -13.72 -9.74
CA ASN A 162 4.78 -14.42 -9.94
C ASN A 162 5.74 -13.69 -10.91
N GLN A 163 5.26 -12.76 -11.73
CA GLN A 163 6.11 -11.96 -12.62
C GLN A 163 6.80 -10.79 -11.89
N THR A 164 6.41 -10.50 -10.64
CA THR A 164 6.86 -9.32 -9.88
C THR A 164 7.53 -9.68 -8.56
N LEU A 165 7.91 -10.96 -8.39
CA LEU A 165 8.59 -11.51 -7.20
C LEU A 165 10.05 -11.07 -7.09
#